data_AF-A0A7L2DNY5-F1
#
_entry.id   AF-A0A7L2DNY5-F1
#
_cell.length_a   1.000
_cell.length_b   1.000
_cell.length_c   1.000
_cell.angle_alpha   90.00
_cell.angle_beta   90.00
_cell.angle_gamma   90.00
#
_symmetry.space_group_name_H-M   'P 1'
#
loop_
_entity.id
_entity.type
_entity.pdbx_description
1 polymer ?
#
loop_
_entity_poly.entity_id
_entity_poly.type
_entity_poly.pdbx_seq_one_letter_code
_entity_poly.pdbx_strand_id
1 'polypeptide(L)'
;HRDFKSKNVLLKNDLTAVLADFGLAVRFEPGKPPGDTHGQVGTRRYMAPEVLEGAINFQRDAFLRIDMYAMGLVLWELVSRCRAVDG
;
A
#
# COMPACT_ATOMS: atom_id res chain seq x y z
N HIS A 1 -3.19 0.70 -4.86
CA HIS A 1 -3.98 1.14 -3.70
C HIS A 1 -3.61 2.55 -3.28
N ARG A 2 -2.32 2.85 -3.16
CA ARG A 2 -1.72 4.15 -2.82
C ARG A 2 -1.92 4.62 -1.38
N ASP A 3 -2.68 3.85 -0.59
CA ASP A 3 -2.81 4.03 0.85
C ASP A 3 -2.97 2.67 1.56
N PHE A 4 -2.11 1.71 1.20
CA PHE A 4 -2.09 0.39 1.83
C PHE A 4 -1.54 0.53 3.26
N LYS A 5 -2.30 0.07 4.26
CA LYS A 5 -1.94 0.14 5.68
C LYS A 5 -2.83 -0.78 6.51
N SER A 6 -2.43 -1.09 7.74
CA SER A 6 -3.19 -1.97 8.63
C SER A 6 -4.65 -1.51 8.85
N LYS A 7 -4.89 -0.20 8.96
CA LYS A 7 -6.25 0.37 9.08
C LYS A 7 -7.16 0.09 7.87
N ASN A 8 -6.58 -0.16 6.70
CA ASN A 8 -7.31 -0.44 5.45
C ASN A 8 -7.35 -1.95 5.13
N VAL A 9 -6.86 -2.80 6.04
CA VAL A 9 -7.01 -4.25 5.98
C VAL A 9 -8.03 -4.65 7.04
N LEU A 10 -9.26 -4.94 6.60
CA LEU A 10 -10.34 -5.39 7.48
C LEU A 10 -10.28 -6.90 7.64
N LEU A 11 -10.69 -7.39 8.80
CA LEU A 11 -10.79 -8.83 9.08
C LEU A 11 -12.25 -9.23 9.19
N LYS A 12 -12.62 -10.30 8.50
CA LYS A 12 -13.89 -11.00 8.71
C LYS A 12 -13.84 -11.84 10.00
N ASN A 13 -14.97 -12.43 10.38
CA ASN A 13 -15.08 -13.29 11.57
C ASN A 13 -14.14 -14.52 11.53
N ASP A 14 -13.84 -15.02 10.33
CA ASP A 14 -12.92 -16.13 10.09
C ASP A 14 -11.45 -15.69 9.94
N LEU A 15 -11.16 -14.42 10.24
CA LEU A 15 -9.86 -13.77 10.04
C LEU A 15 -9.42 -13.63 8.58
N THR A 16 -10.29 -13.89 7.61
CA THR A 16 -10.01 -13.57 6.21
C THR A 16 -9.81 -12.05 6.07
N ALA A 17 -8.63 -11.66 5.59
CA ALA A 17 -8.29 -10.26 5.34
C ALA A 17 -8.93 -9.75 4.05
N VAL A 18 -9.47 -8.54 4.09
CA VAL A 18 -10.11 -7.84 2.95
C VAL A 18 -9.59 -6.41 2.87
N LEU A 19 -9.21 -5.98 1.67
CA LEU A 19 -8.77 -4.61 1.44
C LEU A 19 -9.98 -3.66 1.35
N ALA A 20 -9.84 -2.50 1.97
CA ALA A 20 -10.85 -1.44 2.00
C ALA A 20 -10.23 -0.08 1.68
N ASP A 21 -11.09 0.92 1.46
CA ASP A 21 -10.73 2.32 1.18
C ASP A 21 -9.92 2.51 -0.13
N PHE A 22 -10.65 2.47 -1.24
CA PHE A 22 -10.11 2.70 -2.59
C PHE A 22 -10.18 4.18 -3.02
N GLY A 23 -10.35 5.13 -2.08
CA GLY A 23 -10.53 6.55 -2.41
C GLY A 23 -9.35 7.18 -3.15
N LEU A 24 -8.14 6.63 -2.97
CA LEU A 24 -6.93 7.04 -3.67
C LEU A 24 -6.49 6.06 -4.77
N ALA A 25 -7.25 5.00 -5.03
CA ALA A 25 -6.86 3.97 -5.98
C ALA A 25 -6.80 4.50 -7.41
N VAL A 26 -5.82 4.03 -8.18
CA VAL A 26 -5.62 4.38 -9.59
C VAL A 26 -5.66 3.10 -10.40
N ARG A 27 -6.43 3.11 -11.50
CA ARG A 27 -6.49 2.01 -12.45
C ARG A 27 -5.55 2.31 -13.62
N PHE A 28 -4.69 1.36 -13.95
CA PHE A 28 -3.87 1.41 -15.15
C PHE A 28 -4.54 0.61 -16.25
N GLU A 29 -4.88 1.27 -17.35
CA GLU A 29 -5.40 0.64 -18.56
C GLU A 29 -4.32 0.62 -19.64
N PRO A 30 -4.18 -0.48 -20.41
CA PRO A 30 -3.20 -0.55 -21.49
C PRO A 30 -3.36 0.63 -22.47
N GLY A 31 -2.26 1.32 -22.76
CA GLY A 31 -2.24 2.44 -23.70
C GLY A 31 -2.88 3.73 -23.20
N LYS A 32 -3.32 3.81 -21.93
CA LYS A 32 -3.85 5.04 -21.34
C LYS A 32 -2.96 5.54 -20.19
N PRO A 33 -2.71 6.86 -20.12
CA PRO A 33 -2.04 7.44 -18.97
C PRO A 33 -2.93 7.29 -17.72
N PRO A 34 -2.33 7.22 -16.51
CA PRO A 34 -3.07 7.08 -15.25
C PRO A 34 -3.93 8.29 -14.83
N GLY A 35 -4.07 9.31 -15.70
CA GLY A 35 -4.74 10.58 -15.41
C GLY A 35 -3.87 11.55 -14.61
N ASP A 36 -4.46 12.65 -14.13
CA ASP A 36 -3.80 13.59 -13.23
C ASP A 36 -3.64 12.97 -11.84
N THR A 37 -2.51 12.30 -11.64
CA THR A 37 -2.14 11.69 -10.36
C THR A 37 -0.98 12.44 -9.72
N HIS A 38 -1.15 12.94 -8.49
CA HIS A 38 -0.06 13.49 -7.69
C HIS A 38 0.69 12.40 -6.95
N GLY A 39 2.02 12.35 -7.01
CA GLY A 39 2.79 11.23 -6.45
C GLY A 39 2.67 11.05 -4.92
N GLN A 40 2.63 12.15 -4.17
CA GLN A 40 2.69 12.15 -2.70
C GLN A 40 1.28 12.15 -2.07
N VAL A 41 0.59 11.02 -2.13
CA VAL A 41 -0.69 10.80 -1.44
C VAL A 41 -0.61 9.56 -0.55
N GLY A 42 -1.55 9.44 0.38
CA GLY A 42 -1.62 8.33 1.33
C GLY A 42 -0.98 8.67 2.68
N THR A 43 -0.82 7.65 3.52
CA THR A 43 -0.35 7.82 4.90
C THR A 43 1.18 7.86 4.97
N ARG A 44 1.75 9.00 5.37
CA ARG A 44 3.20 9.28 5.34
C ARG A 44 4.10 8.18 5.90
N ARG A 45 3.73 7.54 7.02
CA ARG A 45 4.55 6.47 7.66
C ARG A 45 4.64 5.17 6.85
N TYR A 46 3.77 4.98 5.86
CA TYR A 46 3.74 3.82 4.97
C TYR A 46 4.31 4.11 3.58
N MET A 47 4.73 5.36 3.32
CA MET A 47 5.23 5.75 2.00
C MET A 47 6.60 5.13 1.73
N ALA A 48 6.76 4.57 0.53
CA ALA A 48 8.04 4.14 0.00
C ALA A 48 9.01 5.34 -0.13
N PRO A 49 10.33 5.13 -0.05
CA PRO A 49 11.32 6.21 -0.09
C PRO A 49 11.19 7.08 -1.35
N GLU A 50 10.96 6.49 -2.51
CA GLU A 50 10.76 7.21 -3.77
C GLU A 50 9.52 8.12 -3.76
N VAL A 51 8.51 7.81 -2.93
CA VAL A 51 7.35 8.66 -2.72
C VAL A 51 7.71 9.84 -1.83
N LEU A 52 8.43 9.59 -0.73
CA LEU A 52 8.87 10.64 0.20
C LEU A 52 9.81 11.65 -0.49
N GLU A 53 10.66 11.17 -1.40
CA GLU A 53 11.57 12.00 -2.21
C GLU A 53 10.85 12.72 -3.37
N GLY A 54 9.60 12.34 -3.67
CA GLY A 54 8.84 12.90 -4.79
C GLY A 54 9.33 12.43 -6.17
N ALA A 55 10.23 11.44 -6.22
CA ALA A 55 10.87 10.93 -7.42
C ALA A 55 10.13 9.70 -8.00
N ILE A 56 8.81 9.80 -8.15
CA ILE A 56 7.97 8.67 -8.57
C ILE A 56 7.85 8.61 -10.09
N ASN A 57 8.08 7.42 -10.66
CA ASN A 57 7.73 7.12 -12.03
C ASN A 57 6.23 6.81 -12.15
N PHE A 58 5.50 7.50 -13.03
CA PHE A 58 4.06 7.32 -13.25
C PHE A 58 3.72 6.12 -14.14
N GLN A 59 4.27 4.96 -13.79
CA GLN A 59 4.03 3.69 -14.46
C GLN A 59 3.37 2.69 -13.50
N ARG A 60 2.61 1.75 -14.08
CA ARG A 60 1.88 0.72 -13.33
C ARG A 60 2.77 0.03 -12.31
N ASP A 61 3.92 -0.46 -12.74
CA ASP A 61 4.78 -1.29 -11.90
C ASP A 61 5.44 -0.48 -10.77
N ALA A 62 5.65 0.84 -10.95
CA ALA A 62 6.12 1.71 -9.87
C ALA A 62 5.04 1.87 -8.79
N PHE A 63 3.78 2.07 -9.17
CA PHE A 63 2.66 2.16 -8.23
C PHE A 63 2.45 0.84 -7.48
N LEU A 64 2.60 -0.30 -8.16
CA LEU A 64 2.55 -1.63 -7.52
C LEU A 64 3.68 -1.82 -6.52
N ARG A 65 4.92 -1.39 -6.83
CA ARG A 65 6.04 -1.47 -5.88
C ARG A 65 5.83 -0.62 -4.63
N ILE A 66 5.23 0.56 -4.78
CA ILE A 66 4.87 1.43 -3.63
C ILE A 66 3.86 0.71 -2.72
N ASP A 67 2.84 0.04 -3.28
CA ASP A 67 1.90 -0.77 -2.49
C ASP A 67 2.60 -1.94 -1.78
N MET A 68 3.55 -2.61 -2.46
CA MET A 68 4.31 -3.72 -1.87
C MET A 68 5.23 -3.28 -0.73
N TYR A 69 5.84 -2.10 -0.83
CA TYR A 69 6.62 -1.52 0.28
C TYR A 69 5.74 -1.33 1.53
N ALA A 70 4.57 -0.72 1.35
CA ALA A 70 3.62 -0.50 2.42
C ALA A 70 3.08 -1.83 3.01
N MET A 71 2.86 -2.83 2.17
CA MET A 71 2.52 -4.20 2.60
C MET A 71 3.61 -4.79 3.48
N GLY A 72 4.90 -4.58 3.16
CA GLY A 72 6.01 -5.03 3.99
C GLY A 72 5.95 -4.49 5.42
N LEU A 73 5.52 -3.23 5.60
CA LEU A 73 5.32 -2.64 6.93
C LEU A 73 4.13 -3.27 7.67
N VAL A 74 3.05 -3.61 6.98
CA VAL A 74 1.91 -4.33 7.57
C VAL A 74 2.31 -5.76 7.97
N LEU A 75 3.12 -6.44 7.16
CA LEU A 75 3.68 -7.75 7.52
C LEU A 75 4.56 -7.64 8.78
N TRP A 76 5.36 -6.57 8.89
CA TRP A 76 6.13 -6.29 10.11
C TRP A 76 5.21 -6.06 11.33
N GLU A 77 4.10 -5.34 11.18
CA GLU A 77 3.10 -5.18 12.24
C GLU A 77 2.54 -6.54 12.71
N LEU A 78 2.24 -7.45 11.76
CA LEU A 78 1.78 -8.81 12.08
C LEU A 78 2.86 -9.61 12.84
N VAL A 79 4.09 -9.61 12.34
CA VAL A 79 5.22 -10.31 12.98
C VAL A 79 5.47 -9.76 14.39
N SER A 80 5.37 -8.45 14.59
CA SER A 80 5.58 -7.81 15.91
C SER A 80 4.57 -8.24 16.99
N ARG A 81 3.45 -8.86 16.58
CA ARG A 81 2.39 -9.37 17.46
C ARG A 81 2.23 -10.89 17.37
N CYS A 82 3.09 -11.56 16.61
CA CYS A 82 3.08 -13.01 16.45
C CYS A 82 3.75 -13.68 17.67
N ARG A 83 3.14 -14.76 18.17
CA ARG A 83 3.66 -15.57 19.28
C ARG A 83 4.18 -16.93 18.79
N ALA A 84 4.53 -17.06 17.51
CA ALA A 84 4.94 -18.34 16.93
C ALA A 84 6.29 -18.85 17.45
N VAL A 85 7.13 -17.95 17.95
CA VAL A 85 8.35 -18.27 18.68
C VAL A 85 8.22 -17.58 20.02
N ASP A 86 8.20 -18.34 21.10
CA ASP A 86 8.25 -17.77 22.44
C ASP A 86 9.59 -17.03 22.58
N GLY A 87 9.53 -15.71 22.79
CA GLY A 87 10.68 -14.87 23.12
C GLY A 87 11.00 -14.90 24.61
#